data_AF-I9FMV1-F1
#
_entry.id   AF-I9FMV1-F1
#
_cell.length_a   1.000
_cell.length_b   1.000
_cell.length_c   1.000
_cell.angle_alpha   90.00
_cell.angle_beta   90.00
_cell.angle_gamma   90.00
#
_symmetry.space_group_name_H-M   'P 1'
#
loop_
_entity.id
_entity.type
_entity.pdbx_description
1 polymer ?
#
loop_
_entity_poly.entity_id
_entity_poly.type
_entity_poly.pdbx_seq_one_letter_code
_entity_poly.pdbx_strand_id
1 'polypeptide(L)'
;MEIPHYSYHFVQRVEEVNPITTFLKYKLLYTFKSPKSHQWYWVWVEVYQCDFYAVKFHLKAHRDSPNKYSLMTGLNEARPVINTCIAIMHEIGNINPHSSFGFIGANMQDESDVNKLLNDY
;
A
#
# COMPACT_ATOMS: atom_id res chain seq x y z
N MET A 1 8.83 -18.26 -10.73
CA MET A 1 9.07 -17.21 -11.73
C MET A 1 9.43 -15.96 -10.95
N GLU A 2 10.64 -15.45 -11.10
CA GLU A 2 11.09 -14.27 -10.35
C GLU A 2 10.46 -13.02 -10.98
N ILE A 3 9.69 -12.27 -10.19
CA ILE A 3 9.00 -11.08 -10.68
C ILE A 3 10.01 -9.92 -10.64
N PRO A 4 10.29 -9.21 -11.75
CA PRO A 4 11.19 -8.07 -11.70
C PRO A 4 10.65 -6.98 -10.77
N HIS A 5 11.37 -6.67 -9.70
CA HIS A 5 11.00 -5.69 -8.69
C HIS A 5 12.21 -4.86 -8.26
N TYR A 6 11.97 -3.74 -7.57
CA TYR A 6 13.03 -2.96 -6.95
C TYR A 6 13.46 -3.57 -5.61
N SER A 7 14.68 -3.29 -5.18
CA SER A 7 15.15 -3.68 -3.84
C SER A 7 14.37 -2.91 -2.78
N TYR A 8 13.77 -3.62 -1.83
CA TYR A 8 13.00 -3.05 -0.72
C TYR A 8 13.59 -3.47 0.63
N HIS A 9 13.23 -2.73 1.68
CA HIS A 9 13.67 -2.98 3.04
C HIS A 9 12.49 -2.78 4.01
N PHE A 10 12.42 -3.63 5.02
CA PHE A 10 11.54 -3.42 6.17
C PHE A 10 12.04 -2.23 7.01
N VAL A 11 11.13 -1.36 7.42
CA VAL A 11 11.44 -0.16 8.22
C VAL A 11 11.03 -0.38 9.67
N GLN A 12 9.76 -0.70 9.91
CA GLN A 12 9.21 -0.85 11.25
C GLN A 12 7.86 -1.56 11.26
N ARG A 13 7.50 -2.07 12.43
CA ARG A 13 6.17 -2.55 12.78
C ARG A 13 5.55 -1.58 13.79
N VAL A 14 4.31 -1.17 13.53
CA VAL A 14 3.53 -0.26 14.40
C VAL A 14 2.31 -1.04 14.89
N GLU A 15 2.25 -1.28 16.20
CA GLU A 15 1.07 -1.90 16.83
C GLU A 15 -0.12 -0.92 16.84
N GLU A 16 -1.33 -1.46 16.71
CA GLU A 16 -2.54 -0.66 16.86
C GLU A 16 -2.88 -0.48 18.34
N VAL A 17 -3.13 0.76 18.77
CA VAL A 17 -3.23 1.13 20.20
C VAL A 17 -4.54 0.64 20.84
N ASN A 18 -5.57 0.33 20.05
CA ASN A 18 -6.89 -0.07 20.54
C ASN A 18 -7.46 -1.30 19.78
N PRO A 19 -6.95 -2.51 20.03
CA PRO A 19 -7.35 -3.72 19.30
C PRO A 19 -8.78 -4.19 19.59
N ILE A 20 -9.49 -3.61 20.57
CA ILE A 20 -10.81 -4.06 21.01
C ILE A 20 -11.92 -3.61 20.05
N THR A 21 -11.75 -2.48 19.36
CA THR A 21 -12.79 -1.88 18.51
C THR A 21 -12.50 -2.01 17.01
N THR A 22 -11.33 -2.51 16.63
CA THR A 22 -10.92 -2.64 15.23
C THR A 22 -10.39 -4.03 14.91
N PHE A 23 -10.65 -4.50 13.69
CA PHE A 23 -10.07 -5.73 13.17
C PHE A 23 -8.59 -5.58 12.79
N LEU A 24 -8.04 -4.36 12.85
CA LEU A 24 -6.65 -4.06 12.54
C LEU A 24 -5.75 -4.41 13.72
N LYS A 25 -4.77 -5.30 13.51
CA LYS A 25 -3.82 -5.74 14.53
C LYS A 25 -2.61 -4.81 14.60
N TYR A 26 -1.92 -4.66 13.47
CA TYR A 26 -0.70 -3.87 13.36
C TYR A 26 -0.44 -3.47 11.91
N LYS A 27 0.55 -2.61 11.70
CA LYS A 27 0.98 -2.11 10.39
C LYS A 27 2.46 -2.39 10.19
N LEU A 28 2.83 -2.88 9.03
CA LEU A 28 4.23 -3.01 8.61
C LEU A 28 4.56 -1.89 7.63
N LEU A 29 5.70 -1.25 7.80
CA LEU A 29 6.22 -0.26 6.87
C LEU A 29 7.44 -0.83 6.14
N TYR A 30 7.37 -0.82 4.81
CA TYR A 30 8.49 -1.09 3.93
C TYR A 30 8.84 0.16 3.12
N THR A 31 10.07 0.21 2.62
CA THR A 31 10.56 1.29 1.77
C THR A 31 11.39 0.74 0.62
N PHE A 32 11.31 1.40 -0.53
CA PHE A 32 12.22 1.16 -1.65
C PHE A 32 12.50 2.46 -2.39
N LYS A 33 13.62 2.48 -3.14
CA LYS A 33 13.98 3.59 -4.01
C LYS A 33 13.82 3.16 -5.46
N SER A 34 13.11 3.95 -6.25
CA SER A 34 13.07 3.75 -7.70
C SER A 34 14.42 4.09 -8.31
N PRO A 35 15.10 3.18 -9.03
CA PRO A 35 16.31 3.50 -9.79
C PRO A 35 15.99 4.39 -11.01
N LYS A 36 14.74 4.42 -11.47
CA LYS A 36 14.31 5.23 -12.62
C LYS A 36 14.11 6.69 -12.22
N SER A 37 13.26 6.95 -11.23
CA SER A 37 12.89 8.31 -10.81
C SER A 37 13.71 8.83 -9.65
N HIS A 38 14.52 7.98 -9.00
CA HIS A 38 15.24 8.26 -7.77
C HIS A 38 14.35 8.60 -6.57
N GLN A 39 13.04 8.43 -6.71
CA GLN A 39 12.08 8.69 -5.66
C GLN A 39 11.96 7.52 -4.68
N TRP A 40 11.70 7.87 -3.44
CA TRP A 40 11.45 6.90 -2.38
C TRP A 40 9.96 6.63 -2.26
N TYR A 41 9.61 5.36 -2.12
CA TYR A 41 8.25 4.90 -1.86
C TYR A 41 8.13 4.35 -0.45
N TRP A 42 7.00 4.62 0.18
CA TRP A 42 6.55 3.96 1.39
C TRP A 42 5.43 3.00 1.05
N VAL A 43 5.54 1.78 1.56
CA VAL A 43 4.52 0.73 1.43
C VAL A 43 4.07 0.35 2.83
N TRP A 44 2.82 0.61 3.14
CA TRP A 44 2.17 0.18 4.36
C TRP A 44 1.40 -1.12 4.08
N VAL A 45 1.62 -2.12 4.93
CA VAL A 45 0.83 -3.34 4.96
C VAL A 45 0.04 -3.35 6.27
N GLU A 46 -1.28 -3.16 6.16
CA GLU A 46 -2.21 -3.23 7.28
C GLU A 46 -2.60 -4.69 7.51
N VAL A 47 -2.35 -5.21 8.71
CA VAL A 47 -2.59 -6.61 9.05
C VAL A 47 -3.82 -6.72 9.91
N TYR A 48 -4.83 -7.41 9.38
CA TYR A 48 -6.12 -7.58 10.03
C TYR A 48 -6.26 -8.95 10.70
N GLN A 49 -7.38 -9.18 11.36
CA GLN A 49 -7.83 -10.51 11.78
C GLN A 49 -8.01 -11.44 10.56
N CYS A 50 -7.97 -12.75 10.81
CA CYS A 50 -8.04 -13.80 9.78
C CYS A 50 -6.95 -13.68 8.69
N ASP A 51 -5.78 -13.15 9.05
CA ASP A 51 -4.60 -13.07 8.19
C ASP A 51 -4.86 -12.41 6.83
N PHE A 52 -5.67 -11.36 6.85
CA PHE A 52 -5.85 -10.46 5.72
C PHE A 52 -4.84 -9.30 5.79
N TYR A 53 -4.14 -9.07 4.69
CA TYR A 53 -3.07 -8.08 4.55
C TYR A 53 -3.44 -7.07 3.48
N ALA A 54 -3.69 -5.82 3.87
CA ALA A 54 -4.07 -4.77 2.95
C ALA A 54 -2.88 -3.85 2.65
N VAL A 55 -2.51 -3.76 1.38
CA VAL A 55 -1.33 -3.05 0.91
C VAL A 55 -1.71 -1.69 0.35
N LYS A 56 -1.05 -0.65 0.84
CA LYS A 56 -1.17 0.73 0.33
C LYS A 56 0.20 1.36 0.20
N PHE A 57 0.39 2.21 -0.80
CA PHE A 57 1.70 2.80 -1.07
C PHE A 57 1.57 4.23 -1.56
N HIS A 58 2.61 5.03 -1.32
CA HIS A 58 2.71 6.40 -1.77
C HIS A 58 4.18 6.83 -1.86
N LEU A 59 4.45 7.95 -2.52
CA LEU A 59 5.78 8.56 -2.46
C LEU A 59 6.09 9.02 -1.04
N LYS A 60 7.31 8.77 -0.56
CA LYS A 60 7.79 9.23 0.76
C LYS A 60 7.67 10.74 0.89
N ALA A 61 7.88 11.49 -0.20
CA ALA A 61 7.70 12.94 -0.23
C ALA A 61 6.27 13.38 0.15
N HIS A 62 5.27 12.52 -0.04
CA HIS A 62 3.87 12.80 0.28
C HIS A 62 3.46 12.34 1.69
N ARG A 63 4.38 11.82 2.52
CA ARG A 63 4.05 11.19 3.82
C ARG A 63 3.16 12.05 4.73
N ASP A 64 3.40 13.35 4.76
CA ASP A 64 2.71 14.30 5.63
C ASP A 64 1.42 14.86 4.97
N SER A 65 1.16 14.54 3.70
CA SER A 65 -0.07 14.94 3.02
C SER A 65 -1.26 14.08 3.47
N PRO A 66 -2.42 14.68 3.77
CA PRO A 66 -3.65 13.92 4.00
C PRO A 66 -4.12 13.18 2.74
N ASN A 67 -3.81 13.72 1.56
CA ASN A 67 -4.25 13.19 0.27
C ASN A 67 -3.22 12.26 -0.40
N LYS A 68 -2.21 11.79 0.35
CA LYS A 68 -1.06 11.04 -0.17
C LYS A 68 -1.39 9.84 -1.07
N TYR A 69 -2.55 9.20 -0.86
CA TYR A 69 -3.01 8.05 -1.64
C TYR A 69 -3.83 8.44 -2.89
N SER A 70 -4.31 9.68 -2.95
CA SER A 70 -5.04 10.24 -4.10
C SER A 70 -4.14 10.98 -5.08
N LEU A 71 -2.87 11.19 -4.72
CA LEU A 71 -1.89 11.91 -5.55
C LEU A 71 -1.29 10.98 -6.61
N MET A 72 -1.52 11.33 -7.87
CA MET A 72 -0.79 10.71 -8.98
C MET A 72 0.68 11.08 -8.93
N THR A 73 1.55 10.09 -9.17
CA THR A 73 3.01 10.32 -9.16
C THR A 73 3.52 10.95 -10.45
N GLY A 74 2.88 10.66 -11.59
CA GLY A 74 3.33 11.11 -12.92
C GLY A 74 4.65 10.47 -13.40
N LEU A 75 5.23 9.53 -12.65
CA LEU A 75 6.58 8.98 -12.90
C LEU A 75 6.59 7.83 -13.93
N ASN A 76 5.41 7.44 -14.41
CA ASN A 76 5.21 6.34 -15.37
C ASN A 76 5.98 5.06 -14.99
N GLU A 77 5.82 4.65 -13.74
CA GLU A 77 6.50 3.49 -13.14
C GLU A 77 5.54 2.56 -12.37
N ALA A 78 4.25 2.59 -12.72
CA ALA A 78 3.22 1.80 -12.05
C ALA A 78 3.57 0.30 -11.99
N ARG A 79 3.98 -0.30 -13.11
CA ARG A 79 4.32 -1.73 -13.17
C ARG A 79 5.44 -2.15 -12.21
N PRO A 80 6.64 -1.56 -12.23
CA PRO A 80 7.70 -1.97 -11.30
C PRO A 80 7.38 -1.62 -9.84
N VAL A 81 6.63 -0.55 -9.56
CA VAL A 81 6.15 -0.22 -8.22
C VAL A 81 5.21 -1.31 -7.70
N ILE A 82 4.20 -1.70 -8.49
CA ILE A 82 3.25 -2.77 -8.13
C ILE A 82 3.97 -4.11 -7.96
N ASN A 83 4.90 -4.45 -8.86
CA ASN A 83 5.70 -5.66 -8.72
C ASN A 83 6.51 -5.70 -7.42
N THR A 84 7.01 -4.55 -6.96
CA THR A 84 7.72 -4.43 -5.68
C THR A 84 6.78 -4.67 -4.49
N CYS A 85 5.54 -4.17 -4.56
CA CYS A 85 4.52 -4.50 -3.58
C CYS A 85 4.19 -6.01 -3.59
N ILE A 86 4.08 -6.64 -4.76
CA ILE A 86 3.85 -8.09 -4.88
C ILE A 86 5.01 -8.89 -4.30
N ALA A 87 6.26 -8.45 -4.49
CA ALA A 87 7.42 -9.10 -3.90
C ALA A 87 7.39 -9.06 -2.36
N ILE A 88 6.99 -7.92 -1.77
CA ILE A 88 6.75 -7.81 -0.32
C ILE A 88 5.63 -8.76 0.13
N MET A 89 4.52 -8.83 -0.63
CA MET A 89 3.42 -9.75 -0.34
C MET A 89 3.89 -11.21 -0.37
N HIS A 90 4.74 -11.57 -1.34
CA HIS A 90 5.30 -12.91 -1.45
C HIS A 90 6.24 -13.25 -0.27
N GLU A 91 7.07 -12.30 0.19
CA GLU A 91 7.89 -12.46 1.41
C GLU A 91 7.01 -12.76 2.62
N ILE A 92 5.94 -11.99 2.82
CA ILE A 92 4.98 -12.20 3.92
C ILE A 92 4.29 -13.57 3.79
N GLY A 93 3.86 -13.95 2.59
CA GLY A 93 3.17 -15.22 2.35
C GLY A 93 4.05 -16.46 2.56
N ASN A 94 5.36 -16.33 2.36
CA ASN A 94 6.32 -17.40 2.71
C ASN A 94 6.45 -17.58 4.23
N ILE A 95 6.21 -16.53 5.01
CA ILE A 95 6.24 -16.57 6.48
C ILE A 95 4.89 -17.05 7.04
N ASN A 96 3.78 -16.59 6.46
CA ASN A 96 2.43 -17.01 6.84
C ASN A 96 1.66 -17.60 5.64
N PRO A 97 1.64 -18.94 5.47
CA PRO A 97 0.93 -19.60 4.37
C PRO A 97 -0.59 -19.36 4.33
N HIS A 98 -1.21 -18.89 5.43
CA HIS A 98 -2.64 -18.56 5.47
C HIS A 98 -2.95 -17.12 5.04
N SER A 99 -1.92 -16.35 4.68
CA SER A 99 -2.09 -14.95 4.30
C SER A 99 -2.96 -14.78 3.06
N SER A 100 -3.89 -13.85 3.13
CA SER A 100 -4.64 -13.31 1.99
C SER A 100 -4.32 -11.82 1.81
N PHE A 101 -4.34 -11.34 0.57
CA PHE A 101 -3.86 -9.99 0.26
C PHE A 101 -4.87 -9.19 -0.57
N GLY A 102 -4.89 -7.88 -0.35
CA GLY A 102 -5.61 -6.92 -1.18
C GLY A 102 -4.86 -5.60 -1.30
N PHE A 103 -5.07 -4.88 -2.40
CA PHE A 103 -4.62 -3.49 -2.52
C PHE A 103 -5.73 -2.54 -2.08
N ILE A 104 -5.37 -1.52 -1.30
CA ILE A 104 -6.26 -0.41 -0.96
C ILE A 104 -5.83 0.81 -1.76
N GLY A 105 -6.75 1.31 -2.59
CA GLY A 105 -6.60 2.56 -3.32
C GLY A 105 -7.41 3.69 -2.67
N ALA A 106 -7.21 4.89 -3.20
CA ALA A 106 -8.08 6.03 -2.96
C ALA A 106 -8.49 6.63 -4.31
N ASN A 107 -9.66 7.27 -4.35
CA ASN A 107 -10.11 8.00 -5.53
C ASN A 107 -9.09 9.10 -5.88
N MET A 108 -8.97 9.39 -7.17
CA MET A 108 -8.10 10.46 -7.64
C MET A 108 -8.64 11.82 -7.15
N GLN A 109 -7.74 12.76 -6.87
CA GLN A 109 -8.18 14.14 -6.62
C GLN A 109 -8.95 14.65 -7.84
N ASP A 110 -10.15 15.17 -7.61
CA ASP A 110 -11.08 15.65 -8.64
C ASP A 110 -11.77 14.55 -9.48
N GLU A 111 -11.72 13.29 -9.05
CA GLU A 111 -12.60 12.25 -9.59
C GLU A 111 -14.05 12.57 -9.22
N SER A 112 -14.90 12.84 -10.22
CA SER A 112 -16.32 13.09 -9.99
C SER A 112 -17.00 11.80 -9.53
N ASP A 113 -17.69 11.87 -8.39
CA ASP A 113 -18.55 10.78 -7.91
C ASP A 113 -19.79 10.66 -8.83
N VAL A 114 -19.62 10.13 -10.04
CA VAL A 114 -20.74 9.91 -10.99
C VAL A 114 -21.82 9.03 -10.35
N ASN A 115 -21.44 8.19 -9.38
CA ASN A 115 -22.36 7.31 -8.62
C ASN A 115 -23.17 8.00 -7.50
N LYS A 116 -22.83 9.22 -7.06
CA LYS A 116 -23.67 9.95 -6.08
C LYS A 116 -24.89 10.59 -6.74
N LEU A 117 -24.75 11.07 -7.97
CA LEU A 117 -25.80 11.78 -8.71
C LEU A 117 -27.00 10.89 -9.11
N LEU A 118 -26.87 9.57 -9.03
CA LEU A 118 -27.95 8.62 -9.35
C LEU A 118 -28.83 8.22 -8.15
N ASN A 119 -28.45 8.58 -6.92
CA ASN A 119 -29.23 8.31 -5.71
C ASN A 119 -30.02 9.53 -5.20
N ASP A 120 -29.94 10.67 -5.90
CA ASP A 120 -30.63 11.92 -5.57
C ASP A 120 -31.86 12.20 -6.48
N TYR A 121 -32.36 11.20 -7.21
CA TYR A 121 -33.58 11.25 -8.04
C TYR A 121 -34.60 10.16 -7.65
#